data_AF-A0A928QXL9-F1
#
_entry.id   AF-A0A928QXL9-F1
#
_cell.length_a   1.000
_cell.length_b   1.000
_cell.length_c   1.000
_cell.angle_alpha   90.00
_cell.angle_beta   90.00
_cell.angle_gamma   90.00
#
_symmetry.space_group_name_H-M   'P 1'
#
loop_
_entity.id
_entity.type
_entity.pdbx_description
1 polymer ?
#
loop_
_entity_poly.entity_id
_entity_poly.type
_entity_poly.pdbx_seq_one_letter_code
_entity_poly.pdbx_strand_id
1 'polypeptide(L)'
;HPHVLQRAEAVGEGWILYSMGNWSFGGNTAPRDRDTAIAQITVRRDPDGSLHLAPPQFIPCKLSGSDGVNDYQPTPYEPDTPEYERAMGKLDGSWTGADLSIDYSAFH
;
A
#
# COMPACT_ATOMS: atom_id res chain seq x y z
N HIS A 1 -4.10 -1.55 -13.61
CA HIS A 1 -3.98 -1.57 -12.14
C HIS A 1 -2.79 -2.47 -11.81
N PRO A 2 -1.76 -2.00 -11.07
CA PRO A 2 -0.45 -2.66 -11.02
C PRO A 2 -0.30 -3.80 -10.01
N HIS A 3 -1.31 -4.10 -9.18
CA HIS A 3 -1.34 -5.24 -8.22
C HIS A 3 -0.18 -5.30 -7.20
N VAL A 4 0.62 -4.24 -7.11
CA VAL A 4 1.76 -4.10 -6.18
C VAL A 4 1.67 -2.77 -5.45
N LEU A 5 2.26 -2.70 -4.25
CA LEU A 5 2.30 -1.46 -3.49
C LEU A 5 3.25 -0.46 -4.17
N GLN A 6 2.75 0.75 -4.42
CA GLN A 6 3.51 1.83 -5.07
C GLN A 6 3.51 3.08 -4.19
N ARG A 7 4.40 4.01 -4.53
CA ARG A 7 4.59 5.25 -3.80
C ARG A 7 3.32 6.07 -3.63
N ALA A 8 3.34 6.90 -2.62
CA ALA A 8 2.42 8.01 -2.41
C ALA A 8 3.23 9.32 -2.40
N GLU A 9 2.71 10.36 -3.03
CA GLU A 9 3.38 11.66 -3.02
C GLU A 9 2.40 12.84 -2.95
N ALA A 10 2.87 13.93 -2.34
CA ALA A 10 2.14 15.19 -2.30
C ALA A 10 2.25 15.88 -3.66
N VAL A 11 1.10 16.30 -4.21
CA VAL A 11 1.01 17.05 -5.46
C VAL A 11 0.08 18.23 -5.24
N GLY A 12 0.65 19.43 -5.16
CA GLY A 12 -0.08 20.63 -4.75
C GLY A 12 -0.60 20.50 -3.33
N GLU A 13 -1.92 20.70 -3.15
CA GLU A 13 -2.61 20.57 -1.86
C GLU A 13 -3.18 19.16 -1.61
N GLY A 14 -2.93 18.22 -2.54
CA GLY A 14 -3.45 16.86 -2.49
C GLY A 14 -2.35 15.79 -2.43
N TRP A 15 -2.79 14.53 -2.41
CA TRP A 15 -1.92 13.36 -2.43
C TRP A 15 -2.33 12.41 -3.56
N ILE A 16 -1.35 11.86 -4.27
CA ILE A 16 -1.55 10.77 -5.22
C ILE A 16 -1.10 9.48 -4.54
N LEU A 17 -2.01 8.50 -4.47
CA LEU A 17 -1.71 7.12 -4.08
C LEU A 17 -1.69 6.29 -5.37
N TYR A 18 -0.51 5.97 -5.89
CA TYR A 18 -0.39 5.31 -7.20
C TYR A 18 -0.98 3.90 -7.20
N SER A 19 -0.69 3.13 -6.15
CA SER A 19 -1.33 1.84 -5.89
C SER A 19 -1.11 1.40 -4.46
N MET A 20 -2.15 0.88 -3.82
CA MET A 20 -2.07 0.31 -2.47
C MET A 20 -1.80 -1.20 -2.48
N GLY A 21 -1.46 -1.77 -3.64
CA GLY A 21 -1.32 -3.21 -3.80
C GLY A 21 -2.64 -3.98 -3.64
N ASN A 22 -2.52 -5.30 -3.56
CA ASN A 22 -3.66 -6.17 -3.33
C ASN A 22 -4.03 -6.20 -1.84
N TRP A 23 -5.24 -5.74 -1.49
CA TRP A 23 -5.76 -5.88 -0.12
C TRP A 23 -6.20 -7.32 0.14
N SER A 24 -7.26 -7.78 -0.53
CA SER A 24 -7.69 -9.19 -0.51
C SER A 24 -7.87 -9.67 -1.96
N PHE A 25 -7.12 -10.71 -2.36
CA PHE A 25 -7.03 -11.13 -3.77
C PHE A 25 -7.31 -12.61 -3.99
N GLY A 26 -8.57 -12.95 -4.31
CA GLY A 26 -9.06 -14.32 -4.55
C GLY A 26 -8.56 -15.01 -5.83
N GLY A 27 -8.01 -14.25 -6.79
CA GLY A 27 -7.55 -14.79 -8.07
C GLY A 27 -6.15 -15.42 -8.02
N ASN A 28 -5.41 -15.22 -6.93
CA ASN A 28 -4.07 -15.79 -6.74
C ASN A 28 -3.88 -16.20 -5.28
N THR A 29 -3.65 -17.48 -5.07
CA THR A 29 -3.45 -18.08 -3.74
C THR A 29 -2.05 -17.86 -3.20
N ALA A 30 -1.10 -17.39 -4.00
CA ALA A 30 0.26 -17.05 -3.58
C ALA A 30 0.80 -15.85 -4.39
N PRO A 31 0.30 -14.62 -4.15
CA PRO A 31 0.82 -13.43 -4.81
C PRO A 31 2.31 -13.22 -4.48
N ARG A 32 3.08 -12.83 -5.50
CA ARG A 32 4.52 -12.59 -5.36
C ARG A 32 4.82 -11.39 -4.47
N ASP A 33 4.17 -10.25 -4.73
CA ASP A 33 4.20 -9.13 -3.79
C ASP A 33 3.11 -9.34 -2.75
N ARG A 34 3.50 -9.31 -1.48
CA ARG A 34 2.57 -9.41 -0.35
C ARG A 34 2.29 -8.07 0.31
N ASP A 35 2.99 -7.03 -0.10
CA ASP A 35 2.87 -5.71 0.51
C ASP A 35 1.57 -5.04 0.08
N THR A 36 0.86 -4.52 1.07
CA THR A 36 -0.26 -3.59 0.93
C THR A 36 -0.19 -2.60 2.07
N ALA A 37 -1.09 -1.62 2.11
CA ALA A 37 -1.17 -0.71 3.24
C ALA A 37 -2.56 -0.11 3.39
N ILE A 38 -2.89 0.27 4.62
CA ILE A 38 -4.00 1.16 4.91
C ILE A 38 -3.50 2.59 4.80
N ALA A 39 -4.16 3.41 3.99
CA ALA A 39 -3.94 4.85 3.96
C ALA A 39 -5.02 5.54 4.80
N GLN A 40 -4.63 6.20 5.89
CA GLN A 40 -5.51 7.00 6.73
C GLN A 40 -5.42 8.46 6.29
N ILE A 41 -6.50 8.96 5.70
CA ILE A 41 -6.62 10.34 5.24
C ILE A 41 -7.43 11.15 6.24
N THR A 42 -6.87 12.23 6.74
CA THR A 42 -7.57 13.15 7.65
C THR A 42 -7.91 14.44 6.89
N VAL A 43 -9.20 14.75 6.82
CA VAL A 43 -9.74 15.97 6.19
C VAL A 43 -10.27 16.89 7.29
N ARG A 44 -9.74 18.11 7.35
CA ARG A 44 -10.22 19.17 8.24
C ARG A 44 -11.08 20.15 7.46
N ARG A 45 -12.25 20.48 7.98
CA ARG A 45 -13.15 21.49 7.39
C ARG A 45 -13.23 22.71 8.28
N ASP A 46 -12.93 23.89 7.74
CA ASP A 46 -13.08 25.16 8.42
C ASP A 46 -14.54 25.66 8.43
N PRO A 47 -14.91 26.61 9.33
CA PRO A 47 -16.26 27.17 9.39
C PRO A 47 -16.72 27.86 8.10
N ASP A 48 -15.79 28.39 7.30
CA ASP A 48 -16.06 29.00 6.00
C ASP A 48 -16.29 27.97 4.88
N GLY A 49 -16.09 26.69 5.17
CA GLY A 49 -16.26 25.57 4.25
C GLY A 49 -14.98 25.07 3.58
N SER A 50 -13.83 25.72 3.80
CA SER A 50 -12.53 25.31 3.25
C SER A 50 -12.11 23.93 3.78
N LEU A 51 -11.49 23.10 2.92
CA LEU A 51 -11.02 21.75 3.25
C LEU A 51 -9.50 21.70 3.22
N HIS A 52 -8.92 21.04 4.23
CA HIS A 52 -7.48 20.86 4.36
C HIS A 52 -7.16 19.39 4.58
N LEU A 53 -6.16 18.88 3.87
CA LEU A 53 -5.65 17.53 4.06
C LEU A 53 -4.45 17.57 5.00
N ALA A 54 -4.50 16.77 6.06
CA ALA A 54 -3.28 16.44 6.79
C ALA A 54 -2.44 15.43 5.98
N PRO A 55 -1.12 15.36 6.20
CA PRO A 55 -0.32 14.27 5.66
C PRO A 55 -0.95 12.91 6.00
N PRO A 56 -1.05 11.98 5.04
CA PRO A 56 -1.61 10.67 5.27
C PRO A 56 -0.75 9.90 6.26
N GLN A 57 -1.40 9.07 7.08
CA GLN A 57 -0.71 8.05 7.85
C GLN A 57 -0.85 6.72 7.13
N PHE A 58 0.26 6.00 7.00
CA PHE A 58 0.27 4.68 6.38
C PHE A 58 0.47 3.60 7.44
N ILE A 59 -0.33 2.55 7.34
CA ILE A 59 -0.17 1.33 8.12
C ILE A 59 0.18 0.22 7.13
N PRO A 60 1.46 -0.14 7.00
CA PRO A 60 1.90 -1.26 6.18
C PRO A 60 1.25 -2.57 6.62
N CYS A 61 0.87 -3.39 5.65
CA CYS A 61 0.26 -4.69 5.89
C CYS A 61 0.81 -5.72 4.92
N LYS A 62 0.81 -6.98 5.35
CA LYS A 62 0.81 -8.12 4.44
C LYS A 62 -0.60 -8.46 4.03
N LEU A 63 -0.81 -8.84 2.76
CA LEU A 63 -2.11 -9.25 2.23
C LEU A 63 -2.68 -10.53 2.89
N SER A 64 -1.85 -11.27 3.61
CA SER A 64 -2.25 -12.52 4.27
C SER A 64 -1.47 -12.75 5.56
N GLY A 65 -2.15 -13.28 6.57
CA GLY A 65 -1.61 -13.65 7.87
C GLY A 65 -0.64 -14.81 7.82
N SER A 66 -0.82 -15.73 6.86
CA SER A 66 -0.06 -16.96 6.67
C SER A 66 1.09 -16.80 5.66
N ASP A 67 2.24 -17.43 5.92
CA ASP A 67 3.40 -17.35 5.02
C ASP A 67 3.26 -18.26 3.79
N GLY A 68 2.39 -19.28 3.82
CA GLY A 68 2.32 -20.29 2.75
C GLY A 68 1.24 -20.04 1.70
N VAL A 69 0.02 -19.70 2.12
CA VAL A 69 -1.14 -19.53 1.24
C VAL A 69 -1.87 -18.26 1.65
N ASN A 70 -2.41 -17.56 0.66
CA ASN A 70 -3.29 -16.43 0.86
C ASN A 70 -4.55 -16.86 1.63
N ASP A 71 -4.57 -16.52 2.92
CA ASP A 71 -5.72 -16.71 3.82
C ASP A 71 -6.74 -15.56 3.76
N TYR A 72 -6.51 -14.60 2.86
CA TYR A 72 -7.38 -13.46 2.59
C TYR A 72 -7.62 -12.55 3.80
N GLN A 73 -6.68 -12.57 4.77
CA GLN A 73 -6.73 -11.78 5.99
C GLN A 73 -5.54 -10.83 6.05
N PRO A 74 -5.68 -9.61 5.51
CA PRO A 74 -4.64 -8.61 5.60
C PRO A 74 -4.29 -8.31 7.05
N THR A 75 -3.00 -8.32 7.34
CA THR A 75 -2.48 -8.18 8.70
C THR A 75 -1.44 -7.07 8.70
N PRO A 76 -1.54 -6.08 9.62
CA PRO A 76 -0.48 -5.09 9.79
C PRO A 76 0.87 -5.76 9.99
N TYR A 77 1.92 -5.20 9.39
CA TYR A 77 3.28 -5.58 9.76
C TYR A 77 3.61 -5.03 11.14
N GLU A 78 4.39 -5.80 11.91
CA GLU A 78 4.98 -5.28 13.14
C GLU A 78 5.99 -4.17 12.79
N PRO A 79 5.99 -3.03 13.51
CA PRO A 79 6.94 -1.94 13.29
C PRO A 79 8.40 -2.42 13.34
N ASP A 80 9.27 -1.71 12.62
CA ASP A 80 10.72 -1.92 12.59
C ASP A 80 11.18 -3.30 12.05
N THR A 81 10.27 -4.11 11.50
CA THR A 81 10.61 -5.35 10.78
C THR A 81 11.10 -5.05 9.36
N PRO A 82 11.94 -5.91 8.75
CA PRO A 82 12.40 -5.72 7.37
C PRO A 82 11.25 -5.57 6.36
N GLU A 83 10.14 -6.28 6.56
CA GLU A 83 8.96 -6.21 5.72
C GLU A 83 8.21 -4.88 5.89
N TYR A 84 8.11 -4.39 7.13
CA TYR A 84 7.56 -3.06 7.42
C TYR A 84 8.38 -1.98 6.72
N GLU A 85 9.70 -1.99 6.90
CA GLU A 85 10.62 -1.02 6.30
C GLU A 85 10.58 -1.06 4.77
N ARG A 86 10.48 -2.26 4.19
CA ARG A 86 10.29 -2.41 2.73
C ARG A 86 9.00 -1.77 2.26
N ALA A 87 7.87 -2.05 2.92
CA ALA A 87 6.57 -1.54 2.53
C ALA A 87 6.47 -0.01 2.72
N MET A 88 7.04 0.53 3.79
CA MET A 88 7.19 1.97 3.99
C MET A 88 8.08 2.59 2.91
N GLY A 89 9.21 1.97 2.59
CA GLY A 89 10.11 2.42 1.53
C GLY A 89 9.44 2.43 0.15
N LYS A 90 8.51 1.49 -0.13
CA LYS A 90 7.69 1.53 -1.34
C LYS A 90 6.77 2.74 -1.34
N LEU A 91 6.14 3.06 -0.21
CA LEU A 91 5.21 4.18 -0.05
C LEU A 91 5.89 5.55 -0.13
N ASP A 92 7.08 5.71 0.47
CA ASP A 92 7.83 6.98 0.41
C ASP A 92 8.69 7.11 -0.87
N GLY A 93 8.80 6.05 -1.66
CA GLY A 93 9.53 6.01 -2.92
C GLY A 93 11.04 5.80 -2.78
N SER A 94 11.55 5.48 -1.59
CA SER A 94 12.95 5.16 -1.34
C SER A 94 13.32 3.70 -1.71
N TRP A 95 12.34 2.80 -1.81
CA TRP A 95 12.57 1.42 -2.19
C TRP A 95 12.96 1.27 -3.65
N THR A 96 14.14 0.70 -3.91
CA THR A 96 14.64 0.42 -5.27
C THR A 96 14.76 -1.08 -5.56
N GLY A 97 14.19 -1.94 -4.70
CA GLY A 97 14.27 -3.39 -4.81
C GLY A 97 13.23 -3.98 -5.75
N ALA A 98 12.97 -5.28 -5.58
CA ALA A 98 11.98 -6.01 -6.37
C ALA A 98 10.52 -5.55 -6.11
N ASP A 99 9.62 -6.00 -6.98
CA ASP A 99 8.17 -5.93 -6.82
C ASP A 99 7.58 -4.51 -6.85
N LEU A 100 8.22 -3.59 -7.59
CA LEU A 100 7.68 -2.26 -7.96
C LEU A 100 6.77 -2.31 -9.21
N SER A 101 6.89 -3.39 -9.98
CA SER A 101 6.05 -3.74 -11.12
C SER A 101 6.07 -5.26 -11.27
N ILE A 102 4.90 -5.87 -11.42
CA ILE A 102 4.76 -7.29 -11.75
C ILE A 102 3.90 -7.38 -13.01
N ASP A 103 4.45 -8.08 -14.01
CA ASP A 103 3.74 -8.34 -15.24
C ASP A 103 2.81 -9.56 -15.09
N TYR A 104 1.51 -9.29 -15.17
CA TYR A 104 0.45 -10.31 -15.20
C TYR A 104 -0.17 -10.49 -16.59
N SER A 105 0.43 -9.91 -17.66
CA SER A 105 -0.12 -9.97 -19.03
C SER A 105 -0.32 -11.39 -19.55
N ALA A 106 0.42 -12.37 -19.04
CA ALA A 106 0.29 -13.77 -19.41
C ALA A 106 -0.97 -14.47 -18.86
N PHE A 107 -1.73 -13.84 -17.96
CA PHE A 107 -2.90 -14.41 -17.29
C PHE A 107 -4.23 -13.77 -17.71
N HIS A 108 -4.21 -12.92 -18.75
CA HIS A 108 -5.37 -12.26 -19.35
C HIS A 108 -5.56 -12.63 -20.82
#